data_AF-A0A4Q0Z6M5-F1
#
_entry.id   AF-A0A4Q0Z6M5-F1
#
_cell.length_a   1.000
_cell.length_b   1.000
_cell.length_c   1.000
_cell.angle_alpha   90.00
_cell.angle_beta   90.00
_cell.angle_gamma   90.00
#
_symmetry.space_group_name_H-M   'P 1'
#
loop_
_entity.id
_entity.type
_entity.pdbx_description
1 polymer ?
#
loop_
_entity_poly.entity_id
_entity_poly.type
_entity_poly.pdbx_seq_one_letter_code
_entity_poly.pdbx_strand_id
1 'polypeptide(L)'
;MPPNLLPEKSWRILMGDLENHFGDDASLDKKDEKIILDFLVQYSAEKSTKKASFKILKSIGNKDIIAMTQTTYWKKKHEDIPKSVFLNKEVKSKANCKACHTDVEKGLIENDKIKNISSFM
;
A
#
# COMPACT_ATOMS: atom_id res chain seq x y z
N MET A 1 4.55 -5.33 -0.92
CA MET A 1 3.23 -4.90 -0.39
C MET A 1 2.16 -5.82 -0.95
N PRO A 2 1.19 -6.31 -0.17
CA PRO A 2 0.17 -7.23 -0.66
C PRO A 2 -0.65 -6.64 -1.84
N PRO A 3 -0.84 -7.38 -2.95
CA PRO A 3 -1.58 -6.87 -4.13
C PRO A 3 -3.03 -6.47 -3.83
N ASN A 4 -3.64 -7.10 -2.83
CA ASN A 4 -5.03 -6.89 -2.45
C ASN A 4 -5.30 -5.55 -1.73
N LEU A 5 -4.29 -4.70 -1.60
CA LEU A 5 -4.40 -3.39 -0.95
C LEU A 5 -4.49 -2.22 -1.94
N LEU A 6 -4.57 -2.51 -3.24
CA LEU A 6 -4.94 -1.54 -4.27
C LEU A 6 -5.90 -2.15 -5.29
N PRO A 7 -6.79 -1.35 -5.88
CA PRO A 7 -7.65 -1.75 -7.00
C PRO A 7 -6.85 -2.15 -8.24
N GLU A 8 -7.47 -2.94 -9.11
CA GLU A 8 -6.91 -3.31 -10.41
C GLU A 8 -6.51 -2.07 -11.23
N LYS A 9 -7.42 -1.08 -11.31
CA LYS A 9 -7.19 0.16 -12.07
C LYS A 9 -5.94 0.88 -11.58
N SER A 10 -5.75 0.96 -10.26
CA SER A 10 -4.59 1.60 -9.65
C SER A 10 -3.28 0.90 -10.02
N TRP A 11 -3.26 -0.43 -10.04
CA TRP A 11 -2.09 -1.20 -10.46
C TRP A 11 -1.76 -0.98 -11.93
N ARG A 12 -2.76 -0.94 -12.81
CA ARG A 12 -2.55 -0.66 -14.24
C ARG A 12 -1.97 0.73 -14.48
N ILE A 13 -2.46 1.75 -13.77
CA ILE A 13 -1.92 3.11 -13.88
C ILE A 13 -0.47 3.14 -13.39
N LEU A 14 -0.18 2.54 -12.23
CA LEU A 14 1.16 2.55 -11.64
C LEU A 14 2.19 1.79 -12.48
N MET A 15 1.83 0.62 -13.00
CA MET A 15 2.73 -0.19 -13.84
C MET A 15 2.90 0.38 -15.25
N GLY A 16 1.95 1.19 -15.73
CA GLY A 16 2.04 1.81 -17.05
C GLY A 16 2.94 3.04 -17.12
N ASP A 17 3.51 3.48 -15.99
CA ASP A 17 4.33 4.70 -15.87
C ASP A 17 5.49 4.51 -14.88
N LEU A 18 6.17 3.35 -14.97
CA LEU A 18 7.24 2.98 -14.03
C LEU A 18 8.48 3.88 -14.11
N GLU A 19 8.73 4.53 -15.25
CA GLU A 19 9.78 5.54 -15.38
C GLU A 19 9.55 6.76 -14.48
N ASN A 20 8.30 7.00 -14.05
CA ASN A 20 7.89 8.09 -13.16
C ASN A 20 7.39 7.55 -11.79
N HIS A 21 8.06 6.55 -11.23
CA HIS A 21 7.65 5.86 -10.01
C HIS A 21 8.01 6.63 -8.72
N PHE A 22 7.17 7.59 -8.35
CA PHE A 22 7.29 8.38 -7.10
C PHE A 22 8.63 9.12 -6.94
N GLY A 23 9.19 9.61 -8.06
CA GLY A 23 10.46 10.34 -8.09
C GLY A 23 11.69 9.45 -8.30
N ASP A 24 11.47 8.17 -8.61
CA ASP A 24 12.50 7.23 -9.02
C ASP A 24 12.08 6.54 -10.34
N ASP A 25 13.04 5.93 -11.02
CA ASP A 25 12.80 5.12 -12.22
C ASP A 25 12.77 3.65 -11.83
N ALA A 26 11.56 3.06 -11.88
CA ALA A 26 11.32 1.66 -11.59
C ALA A 26 11.06 0.84 -12.86
N SER A 27 11.49 1.32 -14.02
CA SER A 27 11.26 0.67 -15.31
C SER A 27 11.80 -0.75 -15.32
N LEU A 28 11.05 -1.64 -15.99
CA LEU A 28 11.38 -3.03 -16.17
C LEU A 28 11.37 -3.38 -17.66
N ASP A 29 11.96 -4.51 -18.03
CA ASP A 29 11.71 -5.02 -19.38
C ASP A 29 10.25 -5.45 -19.53
N LYS A 30 9.76 -5.43 -20.78
CA LYS A 30 8.35 -5.67 -21.08
C LYS A 30 7.84 -7.04 -20.62
N LYS A 31 8.71 -8.06 -20.55
CA LYS A 31 8.30 -9.39 -20.14
C LYS A 31 8.05 -9.41 -18.63
N ASP A 32 8.98 -8.86 -17.85
CA ASP A 32 8.86 -8.80 -16.39
C ASP A 32 7.74 -7.85 -15.96
N GLU A 33 7.60 -6.69 -16.60
CA GLU A 33 6.48 -5.76 -16.38
C GLU A 33 5.13 -6.46 -16.55
N LYS A 34 4.98 -7.23 -17.65
CA LYS A 34 3.75 -7.96 -17.92
C LYS A 34 3.46 -9.03 -16.86
N ILE A 35 4.47 -9.81 -16.46
CA ILE A 35 4.31 -10.87 -15.46
C ILE A 35 3.87 -10.26 -14.12
N ILE A 36 4.51 -9.16 -13.71
CA ILE A 36 4.20 -8.47 -12.46
C ILE A 36 2.81 -7.84 -12.53
N LEU A 37 2.46 -7.16 -13.63
CA LEU A 37 1.15 -6.56 -13.80
C LEU A 37 0.04 -7.62 -13.75
N ASP A 38 0.21 -8.74 -14.46
CA ASP A 38 -0.77 -9.83 -14.46
C ASP A 38 -0.97 -10.37 -13.03
N PHE A 39 0.11 -10.56 -12.26
CA PHE A 39 0.03 -10.98 -10.86
C PHE A 39 -0.70 -9.95 -9.98
N LEU A 40 -0.35 -8.67 -10.10
CA LEU A 40 -0.97 -7.59 -9.31
C LEU A 40 -2.48 -7.46 -9.59
N VAL A 41 -2.87 -7.59 -10.86
CA VAL A 41 -4.26 -7.57 -11.31
C VAL A 41 -5.01 -8.82 -10.82
N GLN A 42 -4.42 -10.01 -10.95
CA GLN A 42 -5.04 -11.28 -10.55
C GLN A 42 -5.37 -11.32 -9.05
N TYR A 43 -4.56 -10.66 -8.22
CA TYR A 43 -4.70 -10.63 -6.76
C TYR A 43 -5.07 -9.25 -6.21
N SER A 44 -5.65 -8.38 -7.05
CA SER A 44 -6.04 -7.02 -6.68
C SER A 44 -7.10 -6.98 -5.57
N ALA A 45 -7.40 -5.78 -5.05
CA ALA A 45 -8.37 -5.62 -3.97
C ALA A 45 -9.76 -6.21 -4.30
N GLU A 46 -10.20 -6.15 -5.56
CA GLU A 46 -11.46 -6.72 -6.04
C GLU A 46 -11.51 -8.24 -5.96
N LYS A 47 -10.35 -8.91 -5.95
CA LYS A 47 -10.21 -10.37 -5.94
C LYS A 47 -10.03 -10.95 -4.54
N SER A 48 -10.13 -10.11 -3.51
CA SER A 48 -9.83 -10.47 -2.13
C SER A 48 -11.07 -10.41 -1.24
N THR A 49 -11.19 -11.35 -0.32
CA THR A 49 -12.22 -11.39 0.73
C THR A 49 -11.79 -10.69 2.02
N LYS A 50 -10.59 -10.09 2.06
CA LYS A 50 -10.10 -9.43 3.28
C LYS A 50 -10.84 -8.12 3.51
N LYS A 51 -11.15 -7.84 4.78
CA LYS A 51 -11.84 -6.61 5.23
C LYS A 51 -11.16 -5.33 4.74
N ALA A 52 -9.83 -5.28 4.75
CA ALA A 52 -9.08 -4.11 4.30
C ALA A 52 -9.31 -3.83 2.81
N SER A 53 -9.26 -4.86 1.95
CA SER A 53 -9.51 -4.75 0.51
C SER A 53 -10.88 -4.10 0.22
N PHE A 54 -11.94 -4.60 0.85
CA PHE A 54 -13.28 -4.03 0.71
C PHE A 54 -13.38 -2.58 1.18
N LYS A 55 -12.71 -2.23 2.29
CA LYS A 55 -12.75 -0.88 2.83
C LYS A 55 -11.93 0.10 1.99
N ILE A 56 -10.82 -0.35 1.41
CA ILE A 56 -10.02 0.43 0.46
C ILE A 56 -10.85 0.75 -0.78
N LEU A 57 -11.45 -0.26 -1.42
CA LEU A 57 -12.31 -0.07 -2.60
C LEU A 57 -13.43 0.94 -2.34
N LYS A 58 -14.14 0.81 -1.21
CA LYS A 58 -15.20 1.76 -0.82
C LYS A 58 -14.70 3.18 -0.53
N SER A 59 -13.40 3.37 -0.27
CA SER A 59 -12.84 4.66 0.13
C SER A 59 -12.24 5.47 -1.03
N ILE A 60 -12.06 4.86 -2.19
CA ILE A 60 -11.40 5.48 -3.35
C ILE A 60 -12.41 6.27 -4.20
N GLY A 61 -13.66 5.80 -4.30
CA GLY A 61 -14.66 6.39 -5.20
C GLY A 61 -14.20 6.33 -6.65
N ASN A 62 -14.39 7.42 -7.41
CA ASN A 62 -13.97 7.54 -8.82
C ASN A 62 -12.56 8.13 -9.00
N LYS A 63 -11.73 8.16 -7.95
CA LYS A 63 -10.40 8.77 -7.99
C LYS A 63 -9.35 7.77 -8.46
N ASP A 64 -8.41 8.26 -9.26
CA ASP A 64 -7.23 7.51 -9.65
C ASP A 64 -6.17 7.63 -8.56
N ILE A 65 -6.15 6.66 -7.64
CA ILE A 65 -5.23 6.62 -6.51
C ILE A 65 -4.23 5.50 -6.73
N ILE A 66 -2.96 5.85 -6.93
CA ILE A 66 -1.85 4.89 -7.07
C ILE A 66 -1.09 4.64 -5.76
N ALA A 67 -1.28 5.50 -4.75
CA ALA A 67 -0.67 5.37 -3.44
C ALA A 67 -1.71 5.02 -2.37
N MET A 68 -1.63 3.81 -1.81
CA MET A 68 -2.58 3.34 -0.78
C MET A 68 -2.70 4.31 0.42
N THR A 69 -1.60 4.96 0.80
CA THR A 69 -1.54 5.93 1.91
C THR A 69 -2.40 7.18 1.68
N GLN A 70 -2.82 7.44 0.42
CA GLN A 70 -3.69 8.56 0.07
C GLN A 70 -5.18 8.23 0.19
N THR A 71 -5.54 6.95 0.29
CA THR A 71 -6.93 6.52 0.46
C THR A 71 -7.52 7.03 1.77
N THR A 72 -8.81 7.39 1.77
CA THR A 72 -9.50 7.87 2.98
C THR A 72 -9.50 6.80 4.07
N TYR A 73 -9.59 5.52 3.69
CA TYR A 73 -9.53 4.41 4.64
C TYR A 73 -8.17 4.34 5.35
N TRP A 74 -7.06 4.42 4.62
CA TRP A 74 -5.73 4.40 5.22
C TRP A 74 -5.53 5.60 6.16
N LYS A 75 -5.91 6.81 5.70
CA LYS A 75 -5.79 8.04 6.50
C LYS A 75 -6.55 7.93 7.82
N LYS A 76 -7.81 7.49 7.77
CA LYS A 76 -8.63 7.29 8.98
C LYS A 76 -8.05 6.21 9.90
N LYS A 77 -7.47 5.14 9.35
CA LYS A 77 -6.89 4.06 10.16
C LYS A 77 -5.60 4.44 10.88
N HIS A 78 -4.92 5.48 10.41
CA HIS A 78 -3.65 5.96 10.96
C HIS A 78 -3.76 7.39 11.49
N GLU A 79 -4.98 7.90 11.72
CA GLU A 79 -5.21 9.31 12.08
C GLU A 79 -4.67 9.67 13.46
N ASP A 80 -4.70 8.71 14.38
CA ASP A 80 -4.22 8.88 15.77
C ASP A 80 -2.69 8.76 15.90
N ILE A 81 -1.97 8.46 14.81
CA ILE A 81 -0.50 8.35 14.84
C ILE A 81 0.12 9.74 14.67
N PRO A 82 0.94 10.23 15.63
CA PRO A 82 1.58 11.53 15.52
C PRO A 82 2.43 11.64 14.25
N LYS A 83 2.42 12.81 13.60
CA LYS A 83 3.22 13.05 12.38
C LYS A 83 4.72 12.82 12.60
N SER A 84 5.23 13.11 13.80
CA SER A 84 6.62 12.88 14.20
C SER A 84 7.03 11.41 14.10
N VAL A 85 6.12 10.47 14.37
CA VAL A 85 6.38 9.03 14.24
C VAL A 85 6.71 8.68 12.79
N PHE A 86 6.00 9.27 11.81
CA PHE A 86 6.31 9.04 10.39
C PHE A 86 7.61 9.69 9.92
N LEU A 87 8.17 10.62 10.71
CA LEU A 87 9.47 11.27 10.48
C LEU A 87 10.61 10.60 11.27
N ASN A 88 10.30 9.66 12.17
CA ASN A 88 11.27 8.90 12.93
C ASN A 88 12.23 8.17 11.96
N LYS A 89 13.53 8.13 12.28
CA LYS A 89 14.58 7.50 11.46
C LYS A 89 14.32 6.04 11.08
N GLU A 90 13.59 5.29 11.92
CA GLU A 90 13.27 3.88 11.68
C GLU A 90 12.04 3.72 10.78
N VAL A 91 11.06 4.63 10.90
CA VAL A 91 9.83 4.61 10.09
C VAL A 91 10.06 5.26 8.74
N LYS A 92 10.71 6.42 8.70
CA LYS A 92 11.06 7.28 7.55
C LYS A 92 9.88 7.86 6.78
N SER A 93 8.83 7.09 6.55
CA SER A 93 7.64 7.55 5.84
C SER A 93 6.44 6.64 6.07
N LYS A 94 5.27 7.12 5.63
CA LYS A 94 4.01 6.35 5.61
C LYS A 94 4.06 5.12 4.68
N ALA A 95 5.00 5.08 3.74
CA ALA A 95 5.14 3.97 2.80
C ALA A 95 5.83 2.75 3.42
N ASN A 96 6.56 2.93 4.54
CA ASN A 96 7.28 1.85 5.20
C ASN A 96 6.38 1.05 6.15
N CYS A 97 5.40 0.33 5.59
CA CYS A 97 4.43 -0.43 6.37
C CYS A 97 5.09 -1.44 7.34
N LYS A 98 6.23 -2.03 6.93
CA LYS A 98 6.97 -3.06 7.69
C LYS A 98 7.59 -2.52 8.97
N ALA A 99 7.83 -1.21 9.07
CA ALA A 99 8.37 -0.60 10.28
C ALA A 99 7.47 -0.91 11.50
N CYS A 100 6.15 -0.81 11.32
CA CYS A 100 5.15 -1.06 12.36
C CYS A 100 4.46 -2.44 12.23
N HIS A 101 4.15 -2.88 11.01
CA HIS A 101 3.48 -4.16 10.73
C HIS A 101 4.51 -5.23 10.34
N THR A 102 5.02 -5.98 11.30
CA THR A 102 6.17 -6.90 11.08
C THR A 102 5.88 -8.01 10.07
N ASP A 103 4.63 -8.46 9.98
CA ASP A 103 4.19 -9.55 9.10
C ASP A 103 3.42 -9.06 7.86
N VAL A 104 3.57 -7.79 7.48
CA VAL A 104 2.85 -7.19 6.32
C VAL A 104 3.11 -7.94 5.00
N GLU A 105 4.29 -8.54 4.84
CA GLU A 105 4.67 -9.32 3.67
C GLU A 105 3.90 -10.65 3.57
N LYS A 106 3.42 -11.18 4.70
CA LYS A 106 2.51 -12.33 4.77
C LYS A 106 1.05 -11.92 4.58
N GLY A 107 0.80 -10.63 4.34
CA GLY A 107 -0.53 -10.05 4.23
C GLY A 107 -1.28 -9.98 5.57
N LEU A 108 -0.55 -10.02 6.69
CA LEU A 108 -1.07 -9.83 8.04
C LEU A 108 -0.87 -8.37 8.45
N ILE A 109 -1.97 -7.69 8.73
CA ILE A 109 -2.02 -6.26 9.08
C ILE A 109 -2.92 -6.01 10.30
N GLU A 110 -3.33 -7.08 10.97
CA GLU A 110 -4.15 -7.09 12.17
C GLU A 110 -3.38 -6.53 13.37
N ASN A 111 -4.14 -5.96 14.31
CA ASN A 111 -3.60 -5.14 15.39
C ASN A 111 -2.67 -5.88 16.36
N ASP A 112 -2.84 -7.19 16.52
CA ASP A 112 -2.10 -8.03 17.47
C ASP A 112 -0.62 -8.24 17.09
N LYS A 113 -0.25 -7.92 15.85
CA LYS A 113 1.13 -8.00 15.32
C LYS A 113 1.74 -6.64 15.00
N ILE A 114 1.13 -5.55 15.46
CA ILE A 114 1.65 -4.19 15.25
C ILE A 114 2.56 -3.83 16.42
N LYS A 115 3.75 -3.30 16.12
CA LYS A 115 4.63 -2.73 17.16
C LYS A 115 3.92 -1.60 17.91
N ASN A 116 4.21 -1.48 19.19
CA ASN A 116 3.71 -0.34 19.97
C ASN A 116 4.30 0.96 19.42
N ILE A 117 3.44 1.92 19.06
CA ILE A 117 3.84 3.21 18.50
C ILE A 117 4.72 4.01 19.46
N SER A 118 4.62 3.77 20.78
CA SER A 118 5.51 4.38 21.77
C SER A 118 6.98 4.03 21.59
N SER A 119 7.31 2.97 20.84
CA SER A 119 8.70 2.67 20.49
C SER A 119 9.31 3.66 19.49
N PHE A 120 8.51 4.51 18.86
CA PHE A 120 8.94 5.50 17.86
C PHE A 120 8.74 6.96 18.29
N MET A 121 8.18 7.18 19.48
CA MET A 121 8.03 8.50 20.09
C MET A 121 9.31 8.88 20.81
#